data_AF-A0A0B2P3F5-F1
#
_entry.id   AF-A0A0B2P3F5-F1
#
_cell.length_a   1.000
_cell.length_b   1.000
_cell.length_c   1.000
_cell.angle_alpha   90.00
_cell.angle_beta   90.00
_cell.angle_gamma   90.00
#
_symmetry.space_group_name_H-M   'P 1'
#
loop_
_entity.id
_entity.type
_entity.pdbx_description
1 polymer ?
#
loop_
_entity_poly.entity_id
_entity_poly.type
_entity_poly.pdbx_seq_one_letter_code
_entity_poly.pdbx_strand_id
1 'polypeptide(L)'
;MKKKNKNPNFEIKTLISGNFVKKCSVKGYKREIVENAEALIEEEPLKPWIILKKNVENIKYLTSLVDISFKNRYVYVDVGARSYGSNIGSWFRKQYPKQSRTFEVYAIEADKAFHEEYRAKRGVTLLPYAAWVRNETLFFEITRDPSKKVMMRGRGRGMGRINPV
;
A
#
# COMPACT_ATOMS: atom_id res chain seq x y z
N MET A 1 -14.11 -21.71 -41.64
CA MET A 1 -14.18 -22.30 -40.27
C MET A 1 -12.88 -22.01 -39.54
N LYS A 2 -12.86 -21.02 -38.63
CA LYS A 2 -11.71 -20.72 -37.77
C LYS A 2 -11.98 -21.31 -36.38
N LYS A 3 -11.15 -22.26 -35.96
CA LYS A 3 -11.21 -22.92 -34.64
C LYS A 3 -10.91 -21.89 -33.55
N LYS A 4 -11.83 -21.77 -32.59
CA LYS A 4 -11.64 -21.03 -31.33
C LYS A 4 -10.62 -21.78 -30.47
N ASN A 5 -9.47 -21.17 -30.17
CA ASN A 5 -8.59 -21.65 -29.11
C ASN A 5 -9.22 -21.26 -27.77
N LYS A 6 -9.62 -22.28 -27.00
CA LYS A 6 -10.04 -22.15 -25.60
C LYS A 6 -8.80 -22.03 -24.72
N ASN A 7 -8.80 -21.07 -23.80
CA ASN A 7 -7.78 -20.89 -22.77
C ASN A 7 -7.61 -22.18 -21.94
N PRO A 8 -6.38 -22.61 -21.63
CA PRO A 8 -6.15 -23.77 -20.77
C PRO A 8 -6.52 -23.43 -19.32
N ASN A 9 -7.31 -24.33 -18.72
CA ASN A 9 -7.68 -24.35 -17.31
C ASN A 9 -6.44 -24.17 -16.41
N PHE A 10 -6.44 -23.13 -15.58
CA PHE A 10 -5.52 -23.01 -14.46
C PHE A 10 -6.03 -23.90 -13.33
N GLU A 11 -5.70 -25.18 -13.40
CA GLU A 11 -6.08 -26.19 -12.42
C GLU A 11 -5.14 -26.08 -11.21
N ILE A 12 -5.59 -25.37 -10.16
CA ILE A 12 -4.88 -25.31 -8.87
C ILE A 12 -5.01 -26.69 -8.20
N LYS A 13 -4.02 -27.55 -8.42
CA LYS A 13 -3.86 -28.80 -7.66
C LYS A 13 -3.63 -28.45 -6.20
N THR A 14 -4.69 -28.66 -5.41
CA THR A 14 -4.69 -28.46 -3.96
C THR A 14 -3.95 -29.64 -3.35
N LEU A 15 -2.71 -29.44 -2.91
CA LEU A 15 -2.00 -30.41 -2.07
C LEU A 15 -2.62 -30.35 -0.67
N ILE A 16 -3.44 -31.35 -0.34
CA ILE A 16 -4.05 -31.50 0.98
C ILE A 16 -3.04 -32.17 1.90
N SER A 17 -2.48 -31.41 2.82
CA SER A 17 -1.89 -31.95 4.06
C SER A 17 -2.11 -30.96 5.20
N GLY A 18 -3.09 -31.29 6.05
CA GLY A 18 -3.09 -30.96 7.47
C GLY A 18 -3.09 -29.49 7.89
N ASN A 19 -4.22 -28.80 7.69
CA ASN A 19 -4.80 -27.90 8.71
C ASN A 19 -6.16 -27.40 8.21
N PHE A 20 -7.16 -27.36 9.09
CA PHE A 20 -8.49 -26.86 8.79
C PHE A 20 -8.41 -25.51 8.06
N VAL A 21 -8.61 -25.53 6.74
CA VAL A 21 -8.88 -24.31 5.96
C VAL A 21 -10.25 -23.86 6.45
N LYS A 22 -10.28 -23.09 7.54
CA LYS A 22 -11.46 -22.31 7.91
C LYS A 22 -11.74 -21.44 6.70
N LYS A 23 -12.65 -21.88 5.82
CA LYS A 23 -13.19 -21.05 4.75
C LYS A 23 -13.67 -19.78 5.45
N CYS A 24 -12.95 -18.68 5.25
CA CYS A 24 -13.37 -17.41 5.80
C CYS A 24 -14.80 -17.17 5.35
N SER A 25 -15.73 -17.04 6.30
CA SER A 25 -17.12 -16.73 5.98
C SER A 25 -17.16 -15.29 5.49
N VAL A 26 -17.11 -15.13 4.16
CA VAL A 26 -17.20 -13.82 3.49
C VAL A 26 -18.67 -13.54 3.25
N LYS A 27 -19.18 -12.48 3.90
CA LYS A 27 -20.56 -12.00 3.72
C LYS A 27 -20.83 -11.67 2.24
N GLY A 28 -22.07 -11.93 1.77
CA GLY A 28 -22.47 -11.77 0.37
C GLY A 28 -22.14 -10.41 -0.23
N TYR A 29 -22.45 -9.32 0.47
CA TYR A 29 -22.17 -7.95 0.00
C TYR A 29 -20.68 -7.70 -0.28
N LYS A 30 -19.75 -8.40 0.39
CA LYS A 30 -18.31 -8.24 0.10
C LYS A 30 -17.94 -8.87 -1.24
N ARG A 31 -18.61 -9.96 -1.65
CA ARG A 31 -18.40 -10.60 -2.95
C ARG A 31 -18.93 -9.73 -4.07
N GLU A 32 -20.13 -9.18 -3.87
CA GLU A 32 -20.74 -8.25 -4.81
C GLU A 32 -19.87 -7.00 -5.04
N ILE A 33 -19.27 -6.42 -3.98
CA ILE A 33 -18.32 -5.31 -4.12
C ILE A 33 -17.10 -5.71 -4.96
N VAL A 34 -16.56 -6.92 -4.76
CA VAL A 34 -15.38 -7.40 -5.51
C VAL A 34 -15.71 -7.68 -6.96
N GLU A 35 -16.89 -8.24 -7.26
CA GLU A 35 -17.36 -8.49 -8.63
C GLU A 35 -17.56 -7.19 -9.43
N ASN A 36 -17.90 -6.10 -8.75
CA ASN A 36 -18.04 -4.77 -9.35
C ASN A 36 -16.75 -3.93 -9.31
N ALA A 37 -15.67 -4.44 -8.72
CA ALA A 37 -14.40 -3.74 -8.68
C ALA A 37 -13.70 -3.76 -10.04
N GLU A 38 -12.83 -2.77 -10.29
CA GLU A 38 -11.96 -2.80 -11.45
C GLU A 38 -11.04 -4.03 -11.43
N ALA A 39 -10.74 -4.58 -12.61
CA ALA A 39 -9.89 -5.76 -12.71
C ALA A 39 -8.48 -5.45 -12.19
N LEU A 40 -7.87 -6.44 -11.52
CA LEU A 40 -6.48 -6.35 -11.13
C LEU A 40 -5.60 -6.22 -12.38
N ILE A 41 -4.74 -5.22 -12.38
CA ILE A 41 -3.76 -5.02 -13.45
C ILE A 41 -2.56 -5.92 -13.15
N GLU A 42 -2.38 -6.99 -13.93
CA GLU A 42 -1.31 -7.97 -13.72
C GLU A 42 0.07 -7.48 -14.19
N GLU A 43 0.10 -6.64 -15.23
CA GLU A 43 1.34 -6.11 -15.82
C GLU A 43 1.52 -4.62 -15.52
N GLU A 44 2.73 -4.22 -15.15
CA GLU A 44 3.03 -2.82 -14.88
C GLU A 44 2.88 -1.99 -16.18
N PRO A 45 2.07 -0.93 -16.18
CA PRO A 45 1.84 -0.13 -17.38
C PRO A 45 3.15 0.52 -17.89
N LEU A 46 3.43 0.40 -19.19
CA LEU A 46 4.64 0.94 -19.84
C LEU A 46 4.88 2.45 -19.65
N LYS A 47 3.81 3.21 -19.39
CA LYS A 47 3.88 4.65 -19.06
C LYS A 47 3.05 4.96 -17.82
N PRO A 48 3.53 4.59 -16.62
CA PRO A 48 2.77 4.66 -15.38
C PRO A 48 2.20 6.06 -15.14
N TRP A 49 3.02 7.09 -15.28
CA TRP A 49 2.64 8.49 -15.06
C TRP A 49 1.46 9.04 -15.89
N ILE A 50 1.27 8.59 -17.13
CA ILE A 50 0.20 9.07 -18.02
C ILE A 50 -1.09 8.32 -17.69
N ILE A 51 -0.98 7.01 -17.46
CA ILE A 51 -2.09 6.17 -17.04
C ILE A 51 -2.55 6.57 -15.63
N LEU A 52 -1.64 6.83 -14.70
CA LEU A 52 -1.91 7.37 -13.38
C LEU A 52 -2.67 8.70 -13.46
N LYS A 53 -2.23 9.66 -14.28
CA LYS A 53 -2.95 10.94 -14.43
C LYS A 53 -4.40 10.74 -14.90
N LYS A 54 -4.62 9.91 -15.92
CA LYS A 54 -5.98 9.61 -16.44
C LYS A 54 -6.83 8.81 -15.45
N ASN A 55 -6.21 7.90 -14.70
CA ASN A 55 -6.91 7.05 -13.75
C ASN A 55 -7.25 7.81 -12.48
N VAL A 56 -6.40 8.74 -12.03
CA VAL A 56 -6.62 9.57 -10.83
C VAL A 56 -7.94 10.34 -10.90
N GLU A 57 -8.34 10.81 -12.08
CA GLU A 57 -9.65 11.45 -12.29
C GLU A 57 -10.83 10.50 -12.07
N ASN A 58 -10.63 9.20 -12.25
CA ASN A 58 -11.66 8.17 -12.17
C ASN A 58 -11.61 7.34 -10.88
N ILE A 59 -10.64 7.57 -9.97
CA ILE A 59 -10.53 6.82 -8.72
C ILE A 59 -11.82 7.01 -7.91
N LYS A 60 -12.50 5.90 -7.64
CA LYS A 60 -13.61 5.85 -6.69
C LYS A 60 -13.08 5.47 -5.32
N TYR A 61 -13.28 6.36 -4.35
CA TYR A 61 -13.01 6.06 -2.96
C TYR A 61 -14.22 5.37 -2.34
N LEU A 62 -14.01 4.44 -1.42
CA LEU A 62 -15.12 3.82 -0.69
C LEU A 62 -16.04 4.87 -0.05
N THR A 63 -15.47 5.92 0.51
CA THR A 63 -16.18 7.07 1.10
C THR A 63 -16.87 7.98 0.07
N SER A 64 -16.73 7.71 -1.23
CA SER A 64 -17.56 8.33 -2.27
C SER A 64 -18.74 7.46 -2.69
N LEU A 65 -18.74 6.17 -2.30
CA LEU A 65 -19.76 5.18 -2.70
C LEU A 65 -20.70 4.83 -1.54
N VAL A 66 -20.22 4.87 -0.30
CA VAL A 66 -20.99 4.50 0.89
C VAL A 66 -20.81 5.52 2.00
N ASP A 67 -21.86 5.75 2.79
CA ASP A 67 -21.76 6.51 4.02
C ASP A 67 -20.97 5.70 5.07
N ILE A 68 -19.87 6.25 5.55
CA ILE A 68 -19.03 5.63 6.58
C ILE A 68 -19.38 6.09 8.00
N SER A 69 -20.38 6.97 8.17
CA SER A 69 -20.81 7.58 9.43
C SER A 69 -21.06 6.58 10.56
N PHE A 70 -21.51 5.37 10.21
CA PHE A 70 -21.80 4.28 11.15
C PHE A 70 -20.55 3.72 11.84
N LYS A 71 -19.35 4.15 11.46
CA LYS A 71 -18.10 3.77 12.13
C LYS A 71 -17.80 4.72 13.28
N ASN A 72 -17.45 4.14 14.42
CA ASN A 72 -17.04 4.90 15.61
C ASN A 72 -15.59 5.40 15.53
N ARG A 73 -14.77 4.84 14.62
CA ARG A 73 -13.34 5.14 14.53
C ARG A 73 -12.88 5.11 13.08
N TYR A 74 -12.07 6.11 12.72
CA TYR A 74 -11.53 6.30 11.37
C TYR A 74 -10.02 6.39 11.45
N VAL A 75 -9.32 5.50 10.74
CA VAL A 75 -7.86 5.39 10.82
C VAL A 75 -7.29 5.41 9.40
N TYR A 76 -6.24 6.20 9.21
CA TYR A 76 -5.39 6.15 8.03
C TYR A 76 -3.99 5.73 8.44
N VAL A 77 -3.46 4.70 7.78
CA VAL A 77 -2.12 4.16 8.03
C VAL A 77 -1.30 4.31 6.76
N ASP A 78 -0.23 5.09 6.83
CA ASP A 78 0.73 5.26 5.74
C ASP A 78 1.93 4.35 5.98
N VAL A 79 2.10 3.34 5.13
CA VAL A 79 3.13 2.32 5.29
C VAL A 79 4.32 2.66 4.41
N GLY A 80 5.50 2.81 5.00
CA GLY A 80 6.66 3.34 4.27
C GLY A 80 6.47 4.83 3.96
N ALA A 81 6.03 5.57 4.98
CA ALA A 81 5.52 6.93 4.84
C ALA A 81 6.58 7.94 4.36
N ARG A 82 7.88 7.68 4.55
CA ARG A 82 8.98 8.59 4.21
C ARG A 82 8.76 9.97 4.82
N SER A 83 8.65 11.03 4.01
CA SER A 83 8.35 12.38 4.50
C SER A 83 6.85 12.62 4.63
N TYR A 84 6.42 13.50 5.53
CA TYR A 84 4.99 13.85 5.68
C TYR A 84 4.36 14.33 4.36
N GLY A 85 5.15 14.98 3.51
CA GLY A 85 4.72 15.46 2.20
C GLY A 85 4.55 14.38 1.12
N SER A 86 4.90 13.12 1.36
CA SER A 86 4.83 12.04 0.35
C SER A 86 3.39 11.68 -0.01
N ASN A 87 2.60 11.29 1.01
CA ASN A 87 1.24 10.77 0.89
C ASN A 87 0.29 11.48 1.88
N ILE A 88 0.64 11.58 3.16
CA ILE A 88 -0.22 12.17 4.19
C ILE A 88 -0.59 13.62 3.82
N GLY A 89 0.41 14.47 3.63
CA GLY A 89 0.21 15.90 3.39
C GLY A 89 -0.18 16.24 1.94
N SER A 90 0.34 15.50 0.97
CA SER A 90 0.12 15.76 -0.47
C SER A 90 -1.23 15.25 -0.95
N TRP A 91 -1.63 14.04 -0.57
CA TRP A 91 -2.79 13.35 -1.11
C TRP A 91 -3.86 13.11 -0.06
N PHE A 92 -3.55 12.46 1.06
CA PHE A 92 -4.58 12.06 2.02
C PHE A 92 -5.29 13.29 2.58
N ARG A 93 -4.56 14.27 3.10
CA ARG A 93 -5.17 15.49 3.67
C ARG A 93 -5.93 16.33 2.63
N LYS A 94 -5.47 16.36 1.37
CA LYS A 94 -6.01 17.25 0.33
C LYS A 94 -7.14 16.65 -0.51
N GLN A 95 -7.02 15.37 -0.86
CA GLN A 95 -7.83 14.73 -1.90
C GLN A 95 -8.76 13.64 -1.37
N TYR A 96 -8.39 12.93 -0.30
CA TYR A 96 -9.21 11.82 0.19
C TYR A 96 -10.53 12.32 0.80
N PRO A 97 -11.72 11.88 0.29
CA PRO A 97 -13.01 12.38 0.74
C PRO A 97 -13.37 11.82 2.12
N LYS A 98 -13.33 12.68 3.14
CA LYS A 98 -13.46 12.28 4.56
C LYS A 98 -14.89 12.23 5.07
N GLN A 99 -15.86 12.70 4.30
CA GLN A 99 -17.25 12.89 4.75
C GLN A 99 -17.34 13.66 6.08
N SER A 100 -16.53 14.71 6.22
CA SER A 100 -16.40 15.51 7.45
C SER A 100 -16.02 14.70 8.70
N ARG A 101 -15.39 13.53 8.53
CA ARG A 101 -14.87 12.71 9.63
C ARG A 101 -13.42 13.04 9.95
N THR A 102 -13.08 12.96 11.23
CA THR A 102 -11.72 13.08 11.74
C THR A 102 -11.06 11.71 11.75
N PHE A 103 -9.89 11.62 11.10
CA PHE A 103 -9.10 10.39 11.05
C PHE A 103 -7.92 10.48 12.01
N GLU A 104 -7.68 9.40 12.76
CA GLU A 104 -6.38 9.14 13.36
C GLU A 104 -5.40 8.79 12.25
N VAL A 105 -4.22 9.42 12.25
CA VAL A 105 -3.23 9.26 11.19
C VAL A 105 -1.98 8.63 11.79
N TYR A 106 -1.59 7.48 11.27
CA TYR A 106 -0.38 6.77 11.66
C TYR A 106 0.58 6.72 10.47
N ALA A 107 1.84 7.05 10.72
CA ALA A 107 2.94 6.90 9.77
C ALA A 107 3.85 5.77 10.24
N ILE A 108 4.09 4.76 9.41
CA ILE A 108 5.03 3.68 9.68
C ILE A 108 6.30 3.95 8.86
N GLU A 109 7.40 4.28 9.54
CA GLU A 109 8.67 4.62 8.91
C GLU A 109 9.87 4.19 9.77
N ALA A 110 10.73 3.33 9.21
CA ALA A 110 11.89 2.77 9.90
C ALA A 110 13.14 3.67 9.79
N ASP A 111 13.28 4.43 8.70
CA ASP A 111 14.44 5.29 8.48
C ASP A 111 14.36 6.55 9.35
N LYS A 112 15.30 6.62 10.30
CA LYS A 112 15.44 7.73 11.25
C LYS A 112 15.62 9.09 10.56
N ALA A 113 16.09 9.12 9.31
CA ALA A 113 16.23 10.35 8.54
C ALA A 113 14.91 11.13 8.39
N PHE A 114 13.76 10.46 8.49
CA PHE A 114 12.44 11.10 8.37
C PHE A 114 11.75 11.36 9.71
N HIS A 115 12.28 10.84 10.83
CA HIS A 115 11.59 10.89 12.13
C HIS A 115 11.43 12.31 12.67
N GLU A 116 12.43 13.18 12.46
CA GLU A 116 12.37 14.58 12.92
C GLU A 116 11.20 15.34 12.30
N GLU A 117 10.87 15.08 11.04
CA GLU A 117 9.73 15.73 10.39
C GLU A 117 8.43 15.39 11.12
N TYR A 118 8.22 14.12 11.46
CA TYR A 118 6.98 13.71 12.15
C TYR A 118 6.89 14.19 13.59
N ARG A 119 8.02 14.35 14.31
CA ARG A 119 8.00 14.94 15.66
C ARG A 119 7.40 16.35 15.67
N ALA A 120 7.62 17.10 14.60
CA ALA A 120 7.07 18.45 14.44
C ALA A 120 5.61 18.48 13.95
N LYS A 121 5.05 17.36 13.46
CA LYS A 121 3.70 17.30 12.87
C LYS A 121 2.67 16.85 13.90
N ARG A 122 1.85 17.81 14.36
CA ARG A 122 0.67 17.52 15.19
C ARG A 122 -0.36 16.69 14.42
N GLY A 123 -1.06 15.80 15.13
CA GLY A 123 -2.16 15.00 14.58
C GLY A 123 -1.70 13.85 13.68
N VAL A 124 -0.43 13.45 13.76
CA VAL A 124 0.12 12.23 13.17
C VAL A 124 0.93 11.49 14.23
N THR A 125 0.71 10.18 14.34
CA THR A 125 1.46 9.29 15.23
C THR A 125 2.50 8.53 14.40
N LEU A 126 3.78 8.77 14.68
CA LEU A 126 4.87 7.99 14.08
C LEU A 126 5.02 6.65 14.80
N LEU A 127 5.04 5.58 14.01
CA LEU A 127 5.39 4.22 14.41
C LEU A 127 6.77 3.91 13.78
N PRO A 128 7.86 3.95 14.55
CA PRO A 128 9.23 3.88 14.04
C PRO A 128 9.66 2.43 13.71
N TYR A 129 8.86 1.73 12.90
CA TYR A 129 9.04 0.31 12.56
C TYR A 129 9.02 0.12 11.04
N ALA A 130 9.62 -0.99 10.59
CA ALA A 130 9.38 -1.48 9.24
C ALA A 130 8.09 -2.30 9.22
N ALA A 131 7.28 -2.15 8.18
CA ALA A 131 6.18 -3.07 7.95
C ALA A 131 6.73 -4.39 7.38
N TRP A 132 6.40 -5.49 8.05
CA TRP A 132 6.89 -6.81 7.68
C TRP A 132 5.82 -7.87 7.89
N VAL A 133 5.93 -8.98 7.17
CA VAL A 133 4.97 -10.10 7.23
C VAL A 133 5.16 -10.99 8.45
N ARG A 134 6.30 -10.85 9.16
CA ARG A 134 6.64 -11.58 10.39
C ARG A 134 6.98 -10.60 11.50
N ASN A 135 6.78 -11.02 12.74
CA ASN A 135 7.26 -10.26 13.89
C ASN A 135 8.72 -10.62 14.17
N GLU A 136 9.65 -10.02 13.43
CA GLU A 136 11.10 -10.26 13.56
C GLU A 136 11.90 -8.97 13.39
N THR A 137 13.15 -8.98 13.87
CA THR A 137 14.09 -7.87 13.68
C THR A 137 14.90 -8.11 12.42
N LEU A 138 14.84 -7.16 11.49
CA LEU A 138 15.64 -7.19 10.26
C LEU A 138 16.83 -6.26 10.39
N PHE A 139 17.99 -6.71 9.93
CA PHE A 139 19.17 -5.88 9.76
C PHE A 139 19.26 -5.44 8.30
N PHE A 140 19.14 -4.14 8.06
CA PHE A 140 19.34 -3.58 6.73
C PHE A 140 20.84 -3.40 6.51
N GLU A 141 21.46 -4.25 5.69
CA GLU A 141 22.81 -3.97 5.19
C GLU A 141 22.77 -2.73 4.29
N ILE A 142 23.13 -1.60 4.86
CA ILE A 142 23.59 -0.46 4.06
C ILE A 142 24.89 -0.95 3.45
N THR A 143 24.91 -1.23 2.14
CA THR A 143 26.15 -1.53 1.41
C THR A 143 27.06 -0.31 1.53
N ARG A 144 27.87 -0.28 2.59
CA ARG A 144 28.90 0.72 2.84
C ARG A 144 30.12 0.34 2.02
N ASP A 145 29.96 0.26 0.69
CA ASP A 145 31.12 0.33 -0.18
C ASP A 145 31.65 1.77 -0.10
N PRO A 146 32.80 2.02 0.56
CA PRO A 146 33.33 3.37 0.75
C PRO A 146 33.66 4.04 -0.59
N SER A 147 33.85 3.24 -1.65
CA SER A 147 34.22 3.65 -3.00
C SER A 147 33.09 4.36 -3.76
N LYS A 148 31.83 4.23 -3.31
CA LYS A 148 30.65 4.84 -3.95
C LYS A 148 30.13 6.10 -3.26
N LYS A 149 30.97 6.77 -2.46
CA LYS A 149 30.56 7.96 -1.67
C LYS A 149 30.22 9.23 -2.48
N VAL A 150 30.37 9.26 -3.80
CA VAL A 150 30.34 10.53 -4.56
C VAL A 150 29.05 10.81 -5.35
N MET A 151 28.11 9.88 -5.54
CA MET A 151 26.97 10.10 -6.48
C MET A 151 25.54 10.00 -5.90
N MET A 152 25.35 10.02 -4.57
CA MET A 152 24.00 9.92 -3.97
C MET A 152 23.61 11.11 -3.07
N ARG A 153 24.15 12.31 -3.31
CA ARG A 153 23.63 13.53 -2.64
C ARG A 153 22.30 14.05 -3.23
N GLY A 154 21.76 13.44 -4.29
CA GLY A 154 20.60 13.99 -5.01
C GLY A 154 19.52 13.01 -5.49
N ARG A 155 19.61 11.70 -5.22
CA ARG A 155 18.58 10.74 -5.67
C ARG A 155 18.12 9.88 -4.49
N GLY A 156 16.90 10.17 -4.03
CA GLY A 156 16.06 9.39 -3.12
C GLY A 156 16.76 8.40 -2.19
N ARG A 157 17.02 8.83 -0.94
CA ARG A 157 17.22 7.92 0.19
C ARG A 157 15.90 7.18 0.46
N GLY A 158 15.66 6.08 -0.24
CA GLY A 158 14.65 5.10 0.15
C GLY A 158 15.34 3.97 0.92
N MET A 159 14.60 3.26 1.78
CA MET A 159 15.05 1.97 2.30
C MET A 159 15.52 1.13 1.12
N GLY A 160 16.79 0.73 1.13
CA GLY A 160 17.33 -0.20 0.13
C GLY A 160 16.44 -1.43 0.02
N ARG A 161 16.43 -2.07 -1.16
CA ARG A 161 15.69 -3.33 -1.36
C ARG A 161 16.21 -4.37 -0.36
N ILE A 162 15.31 -4.97 0.40
CA ILE A 162 15.62 -6.13 1.25
C ILE A 162 15.92 -7.29 0.29
N ASN A 163 17.13 -7.84 0.36
CA ASN A 163 17.42 -9.11 -0.29
C ASN A 163 16.87 -10.21 0.61
N PRO A 164 16.07 -11.16 0.09
CA PRO A 164 15.74 -12.36 0.84
C PRO A 164 17.02 -13.12 1.17
N VAL A 165 17.09 -13.65 2.39
CA VAL A 165 18.15 -14.56 2.84
C VAL A 165 17.95 -15.93 2.23
#